data_AF-A0A4R3PU71-F1
#
_entry.id   AF-A0A4R3PU71-F1
#
_cell.length_a   1.000
_cell.length_b   1.000
_cell.length_c   1.000
_cell.angle_alpha   90.00
_cell.angle_beta   90.00
_cell.angle_gamma   90.00
#
_symmetry.space_group_name_H-M   'P 1'
#
loop_
_entity.id
_entity.type
_entity.pdbx_description
1 polymer ?
#
loop_
_entity_poly.entity_id
_entity_poly.type
_entity_poly.pdbx_seq_one_letter_code
_entity_poly.pdbx_strand_id
1 'polypeptide(L)'
;MGHQYISLGAACNAAMMIKKLGLRKTSYPFDWLLNLDSGLASVTEMIQDDFQKVCAPDCYMPASHSTITTEVVAYRDYPTVLHIHTNPMSKTGEHDELVRRFDRFRRTLRSRDKLHFVYYRSLAAARLTDPSATAHQVLRQLIDEARVFLDTISAWRGGDTSLLLVLETGIEDIEPASIALASATVPDGRIQFGHAISRYDENPVFNDVWKRQWTDLLLNRTEMPLHLTARALANLYFRRLKSFINGDRLPPISLPSPLTH
;
A
#
# COMPACT_ATOMS: atom_id res chain seq x y z
N MET A 1 8.95 -3.35 -22.53
CA MET A 1 7.99 -3.75 -21.47
C MET A 1 8.13 -2.75 -20.34
N GLY A 2 7.07 -2.06 -19.94
CA GLY A 2 7.15 -1.07 -18.85
C GLY A 2 7.02 -1.70 -17.48
N HIS A 3 7.33 -0.95 -16.43
CA HIS A 3 7.07 -1.32 -15.03
C HIS A 3 5.97 -0.41 -14.46
N GLN A 4 5.05 -0.97 -13.66
CA GLN A 4 3.99 -0.21 -12.97
C GLN A 4 3.96 -0.58 -11.49
N TYR A 5 3.93 0.43 -10.61
CA TYR A 5 3.88 0.27 -9.17
C TYR A 5 2.50 0.66 -8.68
N ILE A 6 1.83 -0.24 -7.97
CA ILE A 6 0.40 -0.13 -7.69
C ILE A 6 0.13 -0.45 -6.22
N SER A 7 -0.51 0.49 -5.52
CA SER A 7 -1.02 0.25 -4.18
C SER A 7 -2.26 -0.62 -4.24
N LEU A 8 -2.35 -1.61 -3.36
CA LEU A 8 -3.56 -2.41 -3.13
C LEU A 8 -4.37 -1.92 -1.91
N GLY A 9 -4.06 -0.72 -1.41
CA GLY A 9 -4.79 -0.07 -0.32
C GLY A 9 -4.00 -0.02 0.98
N ALA A 10 -4.73 -0.25 2.08
CA ALA A 10 -4.32 -0.08 3.47
C ALA A 10 -4.00 1.39 3.80
N ALA A 11 -4.95 2.15 4.35
CA ALA A 11 -4.76 3.52 4.87
C ALA A 11 -3.74 4.42 4.10
N CYS A 12 -3.81 4.44 2.77
CA CYS A 12 -3.05 5.29 1.82
C CYS A 12 -1.50 5.31 1.87
N ASN A 13 -0.83 4.68 2.84
CA ASN A 13 0.63 4.76 3.01
C ASN A 13 1.42 4.30 1.78
N ALA A 14 1.10 3.12 1.23
CA ALA A 14 1.75 2.60 0.03
C ALA A 14 1.58 3.55 -1.17
N ALA A 15 0.35 3.99 -1.45
CA ALA A 15 0.05 4.92 -2.53
C ALA A 15 0.81 6.26 -2.38
N MET A 16 0.90 6.78 -1.15
CA MET A 16 1.64 8.00 -0.83
C MET A 16 3.13 7.84 -1.12
N MET A 17 3.74 6.73 -0.70
CA MET A 17 5.17 6.50 -0.91
C MET A 17 5.53 6.24 -2.38
N ILE A 18 4.70 5.47 -3.10
CA ILE A 18 4.83 5.28 -4.56
C ILE A 18 4.74 6.63 -5.30
N LYS A 19 3.80 7.51 -4.91
CA LYS A 19 3.69 8.87 -5.46
C LYS A 19 4.92 9.72 -5.13
N LYS A 20 5.40 9.65 -3.89
CA LYS A 20 6.55 10.45 -3.43
C LYS A 20 7.81 10.15 -4.22
N LEU A 21 8.06 8.88 -4.53
CA LEU A 21 9.19 8.42 -5.36
C LEU A 21 9.01 8.71 -6.86
N GLY A 22 7.84 9.20 -7.30
CA GLY A 22 7.53 9.40 -8.71
C GLY A 22 7.44 8.09 -9.49
N LEU A 23 7.02 7.02 -8.81
CA LEU A 23 6.75 5.71 -9.40
C LEU A 23 5.29 5.58 -9.85
N ARG A 24 4.38 6.38 -9.25
CA ARG A 24 2.96 6.36 -9.57
C ARG A 24 2.70 6.94 -10.95
N LYS A 25 2.28 6.08 -11.91
CA LYS A 25 1.89 6.51 -13.27
C LYS A 25 0.50 7.17 -13.30
N THR A 26 -0.44 6.64 -12.53
CA THR A 26 -1.82 7.13 -12.44
C THR A 26 -2.40 6.77 -11.07
N SER A 27 -3.53 7.37 -10.71
CA SER A 27 -4.28 6.98 -9.51
C SER A 27 -5.11 5.74 -9.79
N TYR A 28 -5.07 4.76 -8.90
CA TYR A 28 -5.81 3.50 -8.95
C TYR A 28 -6.93 3.47 -7.89
N PRO A 29 -7.91 2.55 -7.99
CA PRO A 29 -9.09 2.57 -7.12
C PRO A 29 -8.73 2.38 -5.64
N PHE A 30 -7.74 1.53 -5.36
CA PHE A 30 -7.32 1.22 -3.99
C PHE A 30 -6.40 2.26 -3.35
N ASP A 31 -5.90 3.26 -4.09
CA ASP A 31 -4.97 4.26 -3.56
C ASP A 31 -5.52 5.03 -2.33
N TRP A 32 -6.84 5.06 -2.18
CA TRP A 32 -7.56 5.88 -1.21
C TRP A 32 -8.53 5.08 -0.33
N LEU A 33 -8.42 3.75 -0.38
CA LEU A 33 -9.28 2.86 0.39
C LEU A 33 -8.57 2.43 1.68
N LEU A 34 -9.32 2.42 2.76
CA LEU A 34 -8.97 1.78 4.01
C LEU A 34 -9.57 0.37 4.02
N ASN A 35 -8.74 -0.65 3.85
CA ASN A 35 -9.13 -2.07 3.87
C ASN A 35 -8.23 -2.90 4.80
N LEU A 36 -7.79 -2.32 5.93
CA LEU A 36 -6.89 -3.00 6.86
C LEU A 36 -7.54 -4.22 7.53
N ASP A 37 -8.84 -4.17 7.80
CA ASP A 37 -9.56 -5.27 8.46
C ASP A 37 -9.73 -6.45 7.49
N SER A 38 -10.33 -6.20 6.33
CA SER A 38 -10.57 -7.22 5.29
C SER A 38 -9.32 -7.65 4.51
N GLY A 39 -8.24 -6.88 4.56
CA GLY A 39 -6.98 -7.29 3.95
C GLY A 39 -6.97 -7.25 2.42
N LEU A 40 -6.11 -8.10 1.85
CA LEU A 40 -6.10 -8.37 0.42
C LEU A 40 -7.28 -9.25 -0.02
N ALA A 41 -8.02 -9.88 0.89
CA ALA A 41 -9.16 -10.71 0.53
C ALA A 41 -10.23 -9.88 -0.20
N SER A 42 -10.62 -8.72 0.35
CA SER A 42 -11.59 -7.84 -0.31
C SER A 42 -11.11 -7.31 -1.66
N VAL A 43 -9.83 -6.96 -1.77
CA VAL A 43 -9.20 -6.55 -3.04
C VAL A 43 -9.28 -7.68 -4.08
N THR A 44 -8.98 -8.90 -3.65
CA THR A 44 -9.03 -10.10 -4.49
C THR A 44 -10.45 -10.35 -4.97
N GLU A 45 -11.44 -10.32 -4.08
CA GLU A 45 -12.86 -10.51 -4.41
C GLU A 45 -13.40 -9.44 -5.35
N MET A 46 -13.08 -8.16 -5.11
CA MET A 46 -13.45 -7.05 -5.99
C MET A 46 -12.83 -7.17 -7.39
N ILE A 47 -11.63 -7.73 -7.50
CA ILE A 47 -11.03 -8.01 -8.81
C ILE A 47 -11.72 -9.23 -9.44
N GLN A 48 -12.03 -10.25 -8.62
CA GLN A 48 -12.67 -11.48 -9.06
C GLN A 48 -14.06 -11.25 -9.68
N ASP A 49 -14.83 -10.33 -9.10
CA ASP A 49 -16.16 -9.95 -9.59
C ASP A 49 -16.12 -8.87 -10.70
N ASP A 50 -14.93 -8.57 -11.26
CA ASP A 50 -14.71 -7.47 -12.20
C ASP A 50 -15.31 -6.14 -11.72
N PHE A 51 -15.17 -5.85 -10.42
CA PHE A 51 -15.65 -4.67 -9.71
C PHE A 51 -17.17 -4.45 -9.75
N GLN A 52 -17.96 -5.47 -10.09
CA GLN A 52 -19.42 -5.33 -10.25
C GLN A 52 -20.10 -4.84 -8.96
N LYS A 53 -19.61 -5.27 -7.80
CA LYS A 53 -20.16 -4.92 -6.48
C LYS A 53 -19.69 -3.57 -5.92
N VAL A 54 -18.81 -2.87 -6.65
CA VAL A 54 -18.19 -1.61 -6.17
C VAL A 54 -18.24 -0.47 -7.18
N CYS A 55 -18.71 -0.73 -8.40
CA CYS A 55 -18.77 0.29 -9.45
C CYS A 55 -20.07 1.10 -9.49
N ALA A 56 -21.21 0.55 -9.05
CA ALA A 56 -22.50 1.24 -9.22
C ALA A 56 -22.79 2.26 -8.09
N PRO A 57 -23.56 3.33 -8.35
CA PRO A 57 -23.90 4.35 -7.34
C PRO A 57 -24.63 3.84 -6.09
N ASP A 58 -25.30 2.70 -6.17
CA ASP A 58 -26.06 2.07 -5.09
C ASP A 58 -25.23 1.05 -4.27
N CYS A 59 -24.00 0.78 -4.70
CA CYS A 59 -23.02 -0.06 -4.00
C CYS A 59 -22.46 0.60 -2.73
N TYR A 60 -22.78 1.86 -2.45
CA TYR A 60 -22.22 2.61 -1.32
C TYR A 60 -23.23 2.76 -0.18
N MET A 61 -22.70 2.91 1.03
CA MET A 61 -23.49 3.24 2.21
C MET A 61 -22.71 4.14 3.17
N PRO A 62 -23.39 4.97 3.97
CA PRO A 62 -22.78 5.66 5.10
C PRO A 62 -22.16 4.67 6.07
N ALA A 63 -21.02 5.03 6.65
CA ALA A 63 -20.32 4.27 7.66
C ALA A 63 -19.67 5.21 8.68
N SER A 64 -19.33 4.66 9.83
CA SER A 64 -18.58 5.36 10.88
C SER A 64 -17.26 4.63 11.12
N HIS A 65 -16.23 5.39 11.47
CA HIS A 65 -14.92 4.84 11.81
C HIS A 65 -14.47 5.39 13.17
N SER A 66 -13.90 4.54 14.01
CA SER A 66 -13.57 4.88 15.41
C SER A 66 -12.60 6.06 15.55
N THR A 67 -11.74 6.27 14.55
CA THR A 67 -10.74 7.35 14.55
C THR A 67 -11.08 8.53 13.65
N ILE A 68 -12.16 8.46 12.86
CA ILE A 68 -12.55 9.53 11.94
C ILE A 68 -13.87 10.12 12.43
N THR A 69 -13.84 11.38 12.84
CA THR A 69 -14.99 12.06 13.45
C THR A 69 -16.10 12.39 12.46
N THR A 70 -15.78 12.42 11.17
CA THR A 70 -16.74 12.64 10.08
C THR A 70 -17.29 11.31 9.57
N GLU A 71 -18.56 11.32 9.14
CA GLU A 71 -19.15 10.18 8.42
C GLU A 71 -18.29 9.83 7.20
N VAL A 72 -17.99 8.54 7.04
CA VAL A 72 -17.25 7.99 5.91
C VAL A 72 -18.19 7.16 5.05
N VAL A 73 -17.73 6.78 3.85
CA VAL A 73 -18.50 5.91 2.96
C VAL A 73 -17.87 4.53 2.92
N ALA A 74 -18.67 3.48 2.99
CA ALA A 74 -18.25 2.10 2.78
C ALA A 74 -18.92 1.51 1.53
N TYR A 75 -18.37 0.40 1.04
CA TYR A 75 -19.09 -0.46 0.10
C TYR A 75 -20.11 -1.33 0.86
N ARG A 76 -21.31 -1.49 0.31
CA ARG A 76 -22.39 -2.30 0.89
C ARG A 76 -21.98 -3.77 1.04
N ASP A 77 -21.36 -4.33 0.01
CA ASP A 77 -20.88 -5.72 0.01
C ASP A 77 -19.53 -5.89 0.71
N TYR A 78 -18.82 -4.79 1.00
CA TYR A 78 -17.53 -4.78 1.69
C TYR A 78 -17.53 -3.70 2.79
N PRO A 79 -18.31 -3.89 3.87
CA PRO A 79 -18.60 -2.84 4.87
C PRO A 79 -17.38 -2.34 5.64
N THR A 80 -16.30 -3.13 5.68
CA THR A 80 -15.02 -2.78 6.31
C THR A 80 -14.04 -2.10 5.35
N VAL A 81 -14.43 -1.85 4.10
CA VAL A 81 -13.63 -1.11 3.12
C VAL A 81 -14.16 0.30 3.01
N LEU A 82 -13.39 1.26 3.49
CA LEU A 82 -13.84 2.63 3.69
C LEU A 82 -13.15 3.61 2.73
N HIS A 83 -13.94 4.56 2.24
CA HIS A 83 -13.46 5.75 1.55
C HIS A 83 -13.18 6.86 2.58
N ILE A 84 -11.90 7.08 2.88
CA ILE A 84 -11.47 8.03 3.93
C ILE A 84 -11.12 9.43 3.40
N HIS A 85 -10.96 9.58 2.09
CA HIS A 85 -10.56 10.83 1.43
C HIS A 85 -11.48 11.24 0.28
N THR A 86 -12.52 10.45 0.01
CA THR A 86 -13.47 10.65 -1.08
C THR A 86 -14.85 10.24 -0.61
N ASN A 87 -15.89 10.87 -1.14
CA ASN A 87 -17.27 10.49 -0.97
C ASN A 87 -17.89 10.20 -2.36
N PRO A 88 -17.88 8.94 -2.81
CA PRO A 88 -18.50 8.56 -4.09
C PRO A 88 -20.04 8.67 -4.09
N MET A 89 -20.67 8.90 -2.93
CA MET A 89 -22.11 9.20 -2.85
C MET A 89 -22.42 10.69 -3.05
N SER A 90 -21.39 11.54 -3.06
CA SER A 90 -21.56 12.98 -3.24
C SER A 90 -21.85 13.36 -4.69
N LYS A 91 -22.45 14.53 -4.90
CA LYS A 91 -22.79 15.05 -6.25
C LYS A 91 -21.60 15.71 -6.97
N THR A 92 -20.37 15.57 -6.46
CA THR A 92 -19.17 16.30 -6.95
C THR A 92 -18.46 15.59 -8.11
N GLY A 93 -18.99 14.48 -8.63
CA GLY A 93 -18.37 13.68 -9.69
C GLY A 93 -17.28 12.71 -9.20
N GLU A 94 -17.11 12.57 -7.89
CA GLU A 94 -16.15 11.62 -7.30
C GLU A 94 -16.46 10.16 -7.64
N HIS A 95 -17.74 9.82 -7.81
CA HIS A 95 -18.16 8.53 -8.33
C HIS A 95 -17.55 8.24 -9.72
N ASP A 96 -17.73 9.16 -10.66
CA ASP A 96 -17.23 9.00 -12.03
C ASP A 96 -15.70 8.91 -12.05
N GLU A 97 -15.01 9.65 -11.18
CA GLU A 97 -13.57 9.54 -11.06
C GLU A 97 -13.14 8.15 -10.55
N LEU A 98 -13.85 7.61 -9.58
CA LEU A 98 -13.63 6.27 -9.05
C LEU A 98 -13.89 5.19 -10.11
N VAL A 99 -14.98 5.29 -10.88
CA VAL A 99 -15.28 4.38 -12.01
C VAL A 99 -14.14 4.42 -13.04
N ARG A 100 -13.65 5.60 -13.41
CA ARG A 100 -12.50 5.74 -14.31
C ARG A 100 -11.22 5.12 -13.73
N ARG A 101 -11.05 5.10 -12.40
CA ARG A 101 -9.92 4.43 -11.74
C ARG A 101 -10.04 2.91 -11.88
N PHE A 102 -11.23 2.33 -11.71
CA PHE A 102 -11.48 0.91 -11.98
C PHE A 102 -11.15 0.54 -13.44
N ASP A 103 -11.60 1.33 -14.41
CA ASP A 103 -11.30 1.09 -15.82
C ASP A 103 -9.81 1.18 -16.16
N ARG A 104 -9.09 2.10 -15.53
CA ARG A 104 -7.63 2.16 -15.65
C ARG A 104 -6.98 0.92 -15.05
N PHE A 105 -7.43 0.48 -13.88
CA PHE A 105 -6.90 -0.72 -13.24
C PHE A 105 -7.13 -1.97 -14.09
N ARG A 106 -8.35 -2.17 -14.63
CA ARG A 106 -8.67 -3.25 -15.58
C ARG A 106 -7.71 -3.27 -16.78
N ARG A 107 -7.50 -2.10 -17.41
CA ARG A 107 -6.58 -1.97 -18.55
C ARG A 107 -5.13 -2.27 -18.15
N THR A 108 -4.69 -1.82 -16.97
CA THR A 108 -3.36 -2.13 -16.44
C THR A 108 -3.18 -3.62 -16.19
N LEU A 109 -4.18 -4.30 -15.61
CA LEU A 109 -4.15 -5.76 -15.41
C LEU A 109 -4.06 -6.53 -16.74
N ARG A 110 -4.67 -6.03 -17.81
CA ARG A 110 -4.58 -6.66 -19.15
C ARG A 110 -3.30 -6.32 -19.90
N SER A 111 -2.49 -5.40 -19.40
CA SER A 111 -1.26 -4.98 -20.07
C SER A 111 -0.14 -6.01 -19.92
N ARG A 112 0.83 -5.96 -20.86
CA ARG A 112 2.07 -6.73 -20.78
C ARG A 112 3.14 -6.06 -19.90
N ASP A 113 2.88 -4.90 -19.29
CA ASP A 113 3.87 -4.28 -18.38
C ASP A 113 4.06 -5.14 -17.13
N LYS A 114 5.28 -5.20 -16.59
CA LYS A 114 5.54 -5.82 -15.28
C LYS A 114 4.83 -5.04 -14.18
N LEU A 115 4.01 -5.72 -13.38
CA LEU A 115 3.25 -5.10 -12.30
C LEU A 115 3.91 -5.40 -10.96
N HIS A 116 4.18 -4.35 -10.20
CA HIS A 116 4.68 -4.41 -8.83
C HIS A 116 3.58 -3.92 -7.91
N PHE A 117 2.88 -4.86 -7.29
CA PHE A 117 1.89 -4.54 -6.28
C PHE A 117 2.58 -4.27 -4.94
N VAL A 118 1.98 -3.38 -4.15
CA VAL A 118 2.45 -3.04 -2.81
C VAL A 118 1.26 -3.04 -1.88
N TYR A 119 1.38 -3.77 -0.79
CA TYR A 119 0.37 -3.83 0.25
C TYR A 119 1.02 -3.92 1.63
N TYR A 120 0.28 -3.55 2.66
CA TYR A 120 0.75 -3.71 4.04
C TYR A 120 -0.39 -4.02 4.99
N ARG A 121 -0.02 -4.64 6.13
CA ARG A 121 -0.89 -4.77 7.30
C ARG A 121 -0.22 -4.10 8.48
N SER A 122 -1.04 -3.52 9.37
CA SER A 122 -0.58 -2.91 10.60
C SER A 122 -0.86 -3.84 11.78
N LEU A 123 0.18 -4.14 12.57
CA LEU A 123 0.03 -4.91 13.80
C LEU A 123 -0.84 -4.18 14.82
N ALA A 124 -0.71 -2.85 14.90
CA ALA A 124 -1.55 -2.03 15.76
C ALA A 124 -3.04 -2.11 15.34
N ALA A 125 -3.31 -2.09 14.03
CA ALA A 125 -4.68 -2.26 13.53
C ALA A 125 -5.22 -3.66 13.81
N ALA A 126 -4.42 -4.72 13.63
CA ALA A 126 -4.80 -6.09 13.97
C ALA A 126 -5.16 -6.21 15.46
N ARG A 127 -4.40 -5.55 16.35
CA ARG A 127 -4.65 -5.54 17.80
C ARG A 127 -5.90 -4.79 18.23
N LEU A 128 -6.50 -3.96 17.37
CA LEU A 128 -7.83 -3.40 17.64
C LEU A 128 -8.93 -4.46 17.62
N THR A 129 -8.74 -5.53 16.84
CA THR A 129 -9.70 -6.64 16.73
C THR A 129 -9.31 -7.83 17.61
N ASP A 130 -8.02 -8.18 17.63
CA ASP A 130 -7.44 -9.23 18.47
C ASP A 130 -6.26 -8.66 19.27
N PRO A 131 -6.47 -8.23 20.52
CA PRO A 131 -5.40 -7.67 21.35
C PRO A 131 -4.19 -8.60 21.58
N SER A 132 -4.36 -9.91 21.36
CA SER A 132 -3.29 -10.90 21.48
C SER A 132 -2.46 -11.09 20.21
N ALA A 133 -2.85 -10.43 19.11
CA ALA A 133 -2.18 -10.56 17.82
C ALA A 133 -0.68 -10.25 17.91
N THR A 134 0.11 -11.17 17.35
CA THR A 134 1.56 -11.11 17.28
C THR A 134 2.04 -10.74 15.88
N ALA A 135 3.26 -10.22 15.77
CA ALA A 135 3.90 -9.93 14.48
C ALA A 135 3.93 -11.17 13.56
N HIS A 136 4.22 -12.36 14.10
CA HIS A 136 4.20 -13.62 13.35
C HIS A 136 2.83 -13.94 12.76
N GLN A 137 1.76 -13.81 13.54
CA GLN A 137 0.39 -14.09 13.07
C GLN A 137 -0.01 -13.13 11.95
N VAL A 138 0.24 -11.83 12.13
CA VAL A 138 -0.11 -10.81 11.13
C VAL A 138 0.72 -11.00 9.86
N LEU A 139 2.02 -11.30 9.97
CA LEU A 139 2.88 -11.56 8.82
C LEU A 139 2.43 -12.83 8.06
N ARG A 140 2.08 -13.90 8.78
CA ARG A 140 1.58 -15.13 8.17
C ARG A 140 0.29 -14.89 7.41
N GLN A 141 -0.66 -14.19 8.04
CA GLN A 141 -1.91 -13.81 7.38
C GLN A 141 -1.65 -12.97 6.12
N LEU A 142 -0.74 -12.00 6.20
CA LEU A 142 -0.35 -11.16 5.07
C LEU A 142 0.22 -11.98 3.91
N ILE A 143 1.07 -12.98 4.20
CA ILE A 143 1.62 -13.90 3.19
C ILE A 143 0.53 -14.80 2.60
N ASP A 144 -0.35 -15.36 3.42
CA ASP A 144 -1.41 -16.26 2.96
C ASP A 144 -2.40 -15.53 2.03
N GLU A 145 -2.82 -14.32 2.38
CA GLU A 145 -3.69 -13.50 1.53
C GLU A 145 -2.98 -13.09 0.22
N ALA A 146 -1.69 -12.78 0.29
CA ALA A 146 -0.88 -12.44 -0.88
C ALA A 146 -0.78 -13.58 -1.90
N ARG A 147 -0.71 -14.83 -1.42
CA ARG A 147 -0.71 -16.02 -2.29
C ARG A 147 -2.04 -16.13 -3.04
N VAL A 148 -3.16 -16.02 -2.34
CA VAL A 148 -4.50 -16.07 -2.95
C VAL A 148 -4.67 -14.95 -3.98
N PHE A 149 -4.22 -13.75 -3.65
CA PHE A 149 -4.23 -12.62 -4.58
C PHE A 149 -3.39 -12.91 -5.84
N LEU A 150 -2.15 -13.39 -5.69
CA LEU A 150 -1.28 -13.67 -6.82
C LEU A 150 -1.80 -14.80 -7.70
N ASP A 151 -2.34 -15.87 -7.11
CA ASP A 151 -2.95 -16.99 -7.85
C ASP A 151 -4.14 -16.50 -8.68
N THR A 152 -4.99 -15.66 -8.09
CA THR A 152 -6.11 -15.01 -8.79
C THR A 152 -5.62 -14.15 -9.96
N ILE A 153 -4.65 -13.27 -9.75
CA ILE A 153 -4.13 -12.39 -10.81
C ILE A 153 -3.46 -13.19 -11.93
N SER A 154 -2.76 -14.27 -11.59
CA SER A 154 -2.02 -15.10 -12.54
C SER A 154 -2.93 -15.90 -13.45
N ALA A 155 -4.12 -16.25 -12.98
CA ALA A 155 -5.11 -16.93 -13.79
C ALA A 155 -5.55 -16.09 -15.01
N TRP A 156 -5.45 -14.76 -14.94
CA TRP A 156 -6.04 -13.85 -15.92
C TRP A 156 -5.04 -12.98 -16.66
N ARG A 157 -3.84 -12.81 -16.11
CA ARG A 157 -2.82 -11.91 -16.66
C ARG A 157 -1.64 -12.71 -17.21
N GLY A 158 -1.28 -12.43 -18.46
CA GLY A 158 -0.15 -13.06 -19.16
C GLY A 158 1.18 -12.30 -19.10
N GLY A 159 1.49 -11.57 -18.03
CA GLY A 159 2.81 -10.93 -17.87
C GLY A 159 3.39 -11.16 -16.49
N ASP A 160 4.48 -10.48 -16.15
CA ASP A 160 5.13 -10.65 -14.84
C ASP A 160 4.46 -9.82 -13.75
N THR A 161 4.28 -10.41 -12.57
CA THR A 161 3.75 -9.76 -11.37
C THR A 161 4.69 -10.03 -10.20
N SER A 162 4.98 -9.00 -9.41
CA SER A 162 5.57 -9.14 -8.07
C SER A 162 4.70 -8.44 -7.03
N LEU A 163 4.85 -8.81 -5.77
CA LEU A 163 4.13 -8.21 -4.66
C LEU A 163 5.08 -7.93 -3.49
N LEU A 164 5.16 -6.66 -3.08
CA LEU A 164 5.84 -6.25 -1.86
C LEU A 164 4.82 -6.17 -0.72
N LEU A 165 5.06 -6.94 0.32
CA LEU A 165 4.29 -6.97 1.56
C LEU A 165 5.05 -6.24 2.66
N VAL A 166 4.40 -5.30 3.32
CA VAL A 166 5.01 -4.59 4.46
C VAL A 166 4.24 -4.93 5.74
N LEU A 167 4.94 -5.35 6.77
CA LEU A 167 4.41 -5.37 8.13
C LEU A 167 4.70 -4.02 8.76
N GLU A 168 3.66 -3.22 9.02
CA GLU A 168 3.79 -1.98 9.80
C GLU A 168 3.59 -2.26 11.29
N THR A 169 4.46 -1.73 12.14
CA THR A 169 4.35 -1.90 13.60
C THR A 169 4.63 -0.63 14.40
N GLY A 170 4.23 -0.61 15.66
CA GLY A 170 4.75 0.36 16.63
C GLY A 170 6.26 0.26 16.80
N ILE A 171 6.85 1.26 17.44
CA ILE A 171 8.30 1.32 17.73
C ILE A 171 8.67 0.22 18.74
N GLU A 172 7.78 -0.04 19.67
CA GLU A 172 7.85 -1.10 20.68
C GLU A 172 7.88 -2.51 20.07
N ASP A 173 7.39 -2.67 18.84
CA ASP A 173 7.25 -3.97 18.17
C ASP A 173 8.32 -4.21 17.08
N ILE A 174 9.34 -3.34 16.97
CA ILE A 174 10.41 -3.49 15.95
C ILE A 174 11.15 -4.82 16.09
N GLU A 175 11.51 -5.21 17.31
CA GLU A 175 12.21 -6.47 17.57
C GLU A 175 11.31 -7.69 17.30
N PRO A 176 10.07 -7.78 17.84
CA PRO A 176 9.12 -8.83 17.46
C PRO A 176 8.89 -8.95 15.94
N ALA A 177 8.79 -7.82 15.23
CA ALA A 177 8.66 -7.81 13.78
C ALA A 177 9.91 -8.40 13.10
N SER A 178 11.09 -7.99 13.52
CA SER A 178 12.35 -8.49 12.97
C SER A 178 12.49 -10.00 13.14
N ILE A 179 12.11 -10.54 14.31
CA ILE A 179 12.10 -11.99 14.57
C ILE A 179 11.06 -12.69 13.68
N ALA A 180 9.86 -12.11 13.51
CA ALA A 180 8.84 -12.63 12.61
C ALA A 180 9.33 -12.72 11.16
N LEU A 181 10.00 -11.68 10.67
CA LEU A 181 10.56 -11.65 9.32
C LEU A 181 11.69 -12.67 9.13
N ALA A 182 12.61 -12.77 10.10
CA ALA A 182 13.74 -13.69 10.02
C ALA A 182 13.33 -15.17 10.01
N SER A 183 12.19 -15.49 10.63
CA SER A 183 11.65 -16.85 10.69
C SER A 183 10.61 -17.16 9.60
N ALA A 184 10.19 -16.16 8.81
CA ALA A 184 9.20 -16.33 7.78
C ALA A 184 9.77 -17.02 6.55
N THR A 185 9.10 -18.08 6.10
CA THR A 185 9.38 -18.73 4.82
C THR A 185 8.30 -18.35 3.81
N VAL A 186 8.72 -17.82 2.66
CA VAL A 186 7.81 -17.49 1.56
C VAL A 186 8.05 -18.44 0.40
N PRO A 187 7.11 -19.35 0.10
CA PRO A 187 7.29 -20.34 -0.96
C PRO A 187 7.17 -19.75 -2.37
N ASP A 188 6.54 -18.58 -2.51
CA ASP A 188 6.32 -17.92 -3.80
C ASP A 188 7.38 -16.85 -4.05
N GLY A 189 8.26 -17.09 -5.03
CA GLY A 189 9.36 -16.17 -5.36
C GLY A 189 8.93 -14.78 -5.86
N ARG A 190 7.64 -14.59 -6.19
CA ARG A 190 7.08 -13.28 -6.58
C ARG A 190 6.79 -12.37 -5.39
N ILE A 191 6.75 -12.93 -4.19
CA ILE A 191 6.47 -12.21 -2.94
C ILE A 191 7.80 -11.77 -2.33
N GLN A 192 7.90 -10.47 -2.08
CA GLN A 192 8.94 -9.86 -1.27
C GLN A 192 8.27 -9.29 -0.03
N PHE A 193 8.94 -9.32 1.11
CA PHE A 193 8.38 -8.76 2.34
C PHE A 193 9.42 -8.00 3.15
N GLY A 194 8.92 -7.09 3.98
CA GLY A 194 9.73 -6.23 4.82
C GLY A 194 8.93 -5.60 5.94
N HIS A 195 9.61 -4.81 6.75
CA HIS A 195 9.05 -4.16 7.93
C HIS A 195 9.28 -2.66 7.86
N ALA A 196 8.29 -1.91 8.30
CA ALA A 196 8.40 -0.49 8.58
C ALA A 196 7.70 -0.19 9.92
N ILE A 197 8.10 0.87 10.60
CA ILE A 197 7.28 1.38 11.71
C ILE A 197 5.97 1.95 11.16
N SER A 198 5.00 2.27 12.01
CA SER A 198 3.79 2.98 11.61
C SER A 198 4.07 4.47 11.37
N ARG A 199 3.14 5.15 10.70
CA ARG A 199 3.23 6.59 10.45
C ARG A 199 2.89 7.38 11.71
N TYR A 200 3.80 8.25 12.15
CA TYR A 200 3.60 9.15 13.30
C TYR A 200 3.60 10.60 12.82
N ASP A 201 2.44 11.13 12.41
CA ASP A 201 2.37 12.47 11.79
C ASP A 201 2.81 13.60 12.73
N GLU A 202 2.52 13.46 14.02
CA GLU A 202 2.88 14.44 15.06
C GLU A 202 4.33 14.34 15.53
N ASN A 203 5.08 13.32 15.11
CA ASN A 203 6.49 13.14 15.47
C ASN A 203 7.37 13.17 14.21
N PRO A 204 8.01 14.31 13.89
CA PRO A 204 8.83 14.45 12.68
C PRO A 204 9.94 13.40 12.56
N VAL A 205 10.58 13.05 13.68
CA VAL A 205 11.70 12.09 13.70
C VAL A 205 11.22 10.70 13.28
N PHE A 206 10.13 10.21 13.89
CA PHE A 206 9.57 8.90 13.53
C PHE A 206 8.93 8.91 12.15
N ASN A 207 8.29 10.01 11.73
CA ASN A 207 7.80 10.12 10.36
C ASN A 207 8.94 10.03 9.32
N ASP A 208 10.13 10.55 9.65
CA ASP A 208 11.30 10.43 8.77
C ASP A 208 11.95 9.04 8.81
N VAL A 209 11.88 8.32 9.93
CA VAL A 209 12.21 6.87 9.96
C VAL A 209 11.23 6.10 9.07
N TRP A 210 9.93 6.29 9.23
CA TRP A 210 8.87 5.68 8.43
C TRP A 210 9.09 5.92 6.92
N LYS A 211 9.30 7.17 6.50
CA LYS A 211 9.60 7.52 5.10
C LYS A 211 10.84 6.81 4.56
N ARG A 212 11.91 6.71 5.38
CA ARG A 212 13.16 6.05 4.98
C ARG A 212 12.97 4.55 4.80
N GLN A 213 12.33 3.88 5.76
CA GLN A 213 12.05 2.45 5.67
C GLN A 213 11.18 2.11 4.46
N TRP A 214 10.08 2.85 4.24
CA TRP A 214 9.26 2.66 3.04
C TRP A 214 10.01 2.92 1.74
N THR A 215 10.90 3.92 1.72
CA THR A 215 11.74 4.19 0.55
C THR A 215 12.68 3.02 0.29
N ASP A 216 13.37 2.54 1.32
CA ASP A 216 14.28 1.40 1.24
C ASP A 216 13.57 0.14 0.72
N LEU A 217 12.42 -0.18 1.31
CA LEU A 217 11.59 -1.31 0.88
C LEU A 217 11.18 -1.17 -0.59
N LEU A 218 10.67 -0.01 -1.00
CA LEU A 218 10.26 0.20 -2.39
C LEU A 218 11.44 0.12 -3.36
N LEU A 219 12.61 0.65 -3.02
CA LEU A 219 13.76 0.64 -3.94
C LEU A 219 14.46 -0.72 -4.00
N ASN A 220 14.57 -1.41 -2.87
CA ASN A 220 15.44 -2.58 -2.73
C ASN A 220 14.67 -3.91 -2.73
N ARG A 221 13.36 -3.90 -2.53
CA ARG A 221 12.53 -5.12 -2.46
C ARG A 221 11.54 -5.27 -3.61
N THR A 222 11.63 -4.46 -4.67
CA THR A 222 10.67 -4.51 -5.79
C THR A 222 11.27 -4.88 -7.14
N GLU A 223 12.47 -5.47 -7.20
CA GLU A 223 13.17 -5.76 -8.48
C GLU A 223 13.20 -4.54 -9.41
N MET A 224 13.33 -3.35 -8.82
CA MET A 224 13.24 -2.09 -9.55
C MET A 224 14.41 -1.94 -10.52
N PRO A 225 14.16 -1.65 -11.81
CA PRO A 225 15.23 -1.36 -12.75
C PRO A 225 16.06 -0.14 -12.34
N LEU A 226 17.37 -0.19 -12.57
CA LEU A 226 18.32 0.85 -12.19
C LEU A 226 17.92 2.26 -12.64
N HIS A 227 17.36 2.40 -13.86
CA HIS A 227 16.92 3.70 -14.36
C HIS A 227 15.72 4.27 -13.57
N LEU A 228 14.83 3.42 -13.06
CA LEU A 228 13.73 3.84 -12.18
C LEU A 228 14.24 4.17 -10.78
N THR A 229 15.20 3.39 -10.27
CA THR A 229 15.88 3.68 -8.99
C THR A 229 16.56 5.05 -9.05
N ALA A 230 17.35 5.31 -10.10
CA ALA A 230 18.01 6.60 -10.31
C ALA A 230 17.00 7.75 -10.39
N ARG A 231 15.89 7.56 -11.12
CA ARG A 231 14.80 8.54 -11.20
C ARG A 231 14.15 8.80 -9.83
N ALA A 232 13.90 7.76 -9.04
CA ALA A 232 13.31 7.88 -7.72
C ALA A 232 14.24 8.63 -6.74
N LEU A 233 15.53 8.32 -6.76
CA LEU A 233 16.54 9.02 -5.96
C LEU A 233 16.68 10.48 -6.37
N ALA A 234 16.69 10.77 -7.67
CA ALA A 234 16.70 12.14 -8.18
C ALA A 234 15.45 12.91 -7.71
N ASN A 235 14.26 12.31 -7.78
CA ASN A 235 13.02 12.92 -7.29
C ASN A 235 13.10 13.26 -5.79
N LEU A 236 13.66 12.38 -4.96
CA LEU A 236 13.87 12.64 -3.54
C LEU A 236 14.83 13.81 -3.32
N TYR A 237 15.95 13.83 -4.05
CA TYR A 237 16.92 14.92 -3.99
C TYR A 237 16.28 16.27 -4.35
N PHE A 238 15.57 16.35 -5.48
CA PHE A 238 14.90 17.59 -5.91
C PHE A 238 13.84 18.07 -4.91
N ARG A 239 13.05 17.15 -4.34
CA ARG A 239 12.07 17.50 -3.29
C ARG A 239 12.76 18.08 -2.06
N ARG A 240 13.88 17.51 -1.64
CA ARG A 240 14.66 18.00 -0.50
C ARG A 240 15.27 19.36 -0.79
N LEU A 241 15.85 19.55 -1.97
CA LEU A 241 16.39 20.84 -2.40
C LEU A 241 15.31 21.92 -2.41
N LYS A 242 14.11 21.61 -2.93
CA LYS A 242 12.97 22.54 -2.91
C LYS A 242 12.54 22.92 -1.49
N SER A 243 12.49 21.95 -0.58
CA SER A 243 12.16 22.17 0.83
C SER A 243 13.21 23.04 1.55
N PHE A 244 14.50 22.82 1.25
CA PHE A 244 15.59 23.69 1.71
C PHE A 244 15.44 25.14 1.21
N ILE A 245 15.19 25.33 -0.08
CA ILE A 245 14.98 26.65 -0.69
C ILE A 245 13.79 27.37 -0.06
N ASN A 246 12.74 26.63 0.29
CA ASN A 246 11.54 27.17 0.91
C ASN A 246 11.67 27.43 2.42
N GLY A 247 12.84 27.18 3.03
CA GLY A 247 13.09 27.45 4.45
C GLY A 247 12.51 26.41 5.42
N ASP A 248 12.10 25.23 4.93
CA ASP A 248 11.67 24.15 5.80
C ASP A 248 12.88 23.58 6.58
N ARG A 249 12.71 23.30 7.87
CA ARG A 249 13.74 22.61 8.67
C ARG A 249 13.93 21.19 8.13
N LEU A 250 15.06 20.95 7.45
CA LEU A 250 15.41 19.62 6.96
C LEU A 250 15.99 18.74 8.09
N PRO A 251 15.56 17.47 8.20
CA PRO A 251 16.24 16.50 9.05
C PRO A 251 17.67 16.20 8.52
N PRO A 252 18.59 15.73 9.38
CA PRO A 252 19.97 15.42 9.02
C PRO A 252 20.06 14.31 7.95
N ILE A 253 21.12 14.39 7.12
CA ILE A 253 21.45 13.42 6.08
C ILE A 253 21.75 12.06 6.72
N SER A 254 21.00 11.04 6.34
CA SER A 254 21.43 9.64 6.47
C SER A 254 21.16 9.00 5.12
N LEU A 255 22.23 8.61 4.43
CA LEU A 255 22.12 7.77 3.24
C LEU A 255 21.48 6.43 3.66
N PRO A 256 20.73 5.76 2.76
CA PRO A 256 20.35 4.38 3.01
C PRO A 256 21.61 3.59 3.36
N SER A 257 21.57 2.86 4.47
CA SER A 257 22.70 2.05 4.89
C SER A 257 23.01 1.06 3.76
N PRO A 258 24.26 0.98 3.26
CA PRO A 258 24.61 -0.12 2.37
C PRO A 258 24.37 -1.40 3.17
N LEU A 259 23.44 -2.22 2.69
CA LEU A 259 23.20 -3.55 3.24
C LEU A 259 24.54 -4.28 3.26
N THR A 260 24.99 -4.66 4.45
CA THR A 260 25.93 -5.76 4.62
C THR A 260 25.20 -7.02 4.14
N HIS A 261 25.86 -7.73 3.23
CA HIS A 261 25.38 -8.95 2.59
C HIS A 261 25.02 -10.06 3.57
#